data_AF-A0A062GN34-F1
#
_entry.id   AF-A0A062GN34-F1
#
_cell.length_a   1.000
_cell.length_b   1.000
_cell.length_c   1.000
_cell.angle_alpha   90.00
_cell.angle_beta   90.00
_cell.angle_gamma   90.00
#
_symmetry.space_group_name_H-M   'P 1'
#
loop_
_entity.id
_entity.type
_entity.pdbx_description
1 polymer ?
#
loop_
_entity_poly.entity_id
_entity_poly.type
_entity_poly.pdbx_seq_one_letter_code
_entity_poly.pdbx_strand_id
1 'polypeptide(L)'
;MGKDCAQNKFQAHENVMSSIRLFKKTKEAESKLGRVQDYLDRKDEYIQRIKDLEELIKSVHSGYARLNFELGEDVIKELNRRYKAQKPNILVKTFRVELEEDDEERLIYQATHKIGHIPHLSLFDKRELDIPDRKVKWLNEALRDAVKLFDQIIDGQEFSPAELRRKTGAILAQLDSLDRFENDLKQTLKEIENFFTTDPISLCYLTDGHRMQSRMAEYTMRFRGISDKTSAVFLRQVEIHFCTKLRCDRIRADEAGSYW
;
A
#
# COMPACT_ATOMS: atom_id res chain seq x y z
N MET A 1 -64.98 -22.29 22.14
CA MET A 1 -64.67 -21.60 20.86
C MET A 1 -63.64 -20.52 21.12
N GLY A 2 -62.39 -20.65 20.68
CA GLY A 2 -61.38 -19.62 20.94
C GLY A 2 -59.91 -19.95 20.62
N LYS A 3 -59.55 -21.19 20.25
CA LYS A 3 -58.15 -21.55 19.96
C LYS A 3 -57.73 -21.42 18.48
N ASP A 4 -58.64 -21.53 17.51
CA ASP A 4 -58.29 -21.48 16.08
C ASP A 4 -58.07 -20.07 15.51
N CYS A 5 -58.65 -19.03 16.13
CA CYS A 5 -58.50 -17.65 15.64
C CYS A 5 -57.12 -17.03 15.94
N ALA A 6 -56.37 -17.57 16.91
CA ALA A 6 -55.04 -17.06 17.25
C ALA A 6 -53.96 -17.64 16.31
N GLN A 7 -53.96 -18.95 16.06
CA GLN A 7 -52.97 -19.59 15.17
C GLN A 7 -53.03 -19.06 13.73
N ASN A 8 -54.22 -18.82 13.19
CA ASN A 8 -54.40 -18.26 11.84
C ASN A 8 -53.92 -16.79 11.74
N LYS A 9 -54.04 -15.99 12.81
CA LYS A 9 -53.53 -14.60 12.83
C LYS A 9 -52.01 -14.52 12.92
N PHE A 10 -51.36 -15.40 13.69
CA PHE A 10 -49.90 -15.46 13.76
C PHE A 10 -49.29 -15.99 12.44
N GLN A 11 -49.87 -17.02 11.83
CA GLN A 11 -49.43 -17.50 10.51
C GLN A 11 -49.63 -16.46 9.41
N ALA A 12 -50.76 -15.73 9.42
CA ALA A 12 -50.97 -14.63 8.48
C ALA A 12 -49.92 -13.51 8.65
N HIS A 13 -49.56 -13.16 9.88
CA HIS A 13 -48.52 -12.18 10.16
C HIS A 13 -47.12 -12.65 9.72
N GLU A 14 -46.78 -13.93 9.95
CA GLU A 14 -45.54 -14.52 9.44
C GLU A 14 -45.49 -14.58 7.92
N ASN A 15 -46.61 -14.88 7.26
CA ASN A 15 -46.74 -14.90 5.80
C ASN A 15 -46.67 -13.50 5.18
N VAL A 16 -47.22 -12.48 5.84
CA VAL A 16 -47.08 -11.08 5.40
C VAL A 16 -45.64 -10.61 5.58
N MET A 17 -44.98 -10.93 6.70
CA MET A 17 -43.58 -10.59 6.92
C MET A 17 -42.63 -11.30 5.95
N SER A 18 -42.90 -12.56 5.62
CA SER A 18 -42.13 -13.30 4.61
C SER A 18 -42.32 -12.69 3.21
N SER A 19 -43.56 -12.29 2.87
CA SER A 19 -43.88 -11.61 1.61
C SER A 19 -43.22 -10.22 1.52
N ILE A 20 -43.22 -9.42 2.59
CA ILE A 20 -42.52 -8.13 2.65
C ILE A 20 -41.01 -8.32 2.49
N ARG A 21 -40.43 -9.34 3.16
CA ARG A 21 -39.01 -9.67 3.00
C ARG A 21 -38.70 -10.07 1.56
N LEU A 22 -39.56 -10.88 0.93
CA LEU A 22 -39.41 -11.31 -0.46
C LEU A 22 -39.49 -10.12 -1.41
N PHE A 23 -40.47 -9.23 -1.25
CA PHE A 23 -40.63 -8.02 -2.05
C PHE A 23 -39.41 -7.09 -1.96
N LYS A 24 -38.95 -6.77 -0.73
CA LYS A 24 -37.74 -5.95 -0.52
C LYS A 24 -36.52 -6.55 -1.23
N LYS A 25 -36.38 -7.86 -1.10
CA LYS A 25 -35.34 -8.67 -1.72
C LYS A 25 -35.42 -8.65 -3.26
N THR A 26 -36.61 -8.68 -3.85
CA THR A 26 -36.80 -8.55 -5.31
C THR A 26 -36.45 -7.15 -5.80
N LYS A 27 -36.94 -6.11 -5.12
CA LYS A 27 -36.61 -4.71 -5.43
C LYS A 27 -35.10 -4.43 -5.35
N GLU A 28 -34.41 -5.02 -4.37
CA GLU A 28 -32.94 -4.93 -4.27
C GLU A 28 -32.25 -5.62 -5.45
N ALA A 29 -32.77 -6.75 -5.92
CA ALA A 29 -32.22 -7.46 -7.08
C ALA A 29 -32.38 -6.63 -8.37
N GLU A 30 -33.56 -6.04 -8.57
CA GLU A 30 -33.84 -5.14 -9.70
C GLU A 30 -32.92 -3.91 -9.68
N SER A 31 -32.74 -3.30 -8.51
CA SER A 31 -31.82 -2.16 -8.36
C SER A 31 -30.37 -2.55 -8.67
N LYS A 32 -29.90 -3.70 -8.19
CA LYS A 32 -28.54 -4.20 -8.50
C LYS A 32 -28.39 -4.54 -9.99
N LEU A 33 -29.42 -5.11 -10.61
CA LEU A 33 -29.42 -5.39 -12.04
C LEU A 33 -29.36 -4.09 -12.86
N GLY A 34 -30.12 -3.07 -12.47
CA GLY A 34 -30.03 -1.73 -13.06
C GLY A 34 -28.63 -1.13 -12.97
N ARG A 35 -27.96 -1.27 -11.82
CA ARG A 35 -26.55 -0.85 -11.69
C ARG A 35 -25.61 -1.63 -12.59
N VAL A 36 -25.81 -2.95 -12.73
CA VAL A 36 -25.04 -3.77 -13.68
C VAL A 36 -25.28 -3.30 -15.13
N GLN A 37 -26.51 -2.94 -15.47
CA GLN A 37 -26.84 -2.34 -16.76
C GLN A 37 -26.14 -0.98 -16.96
N ASP A 38 -26.05 -0.12 -15.96
CA ASP A 38 -25.30 1.15 -16.04
C ASP A 38 -23.81 0.95 -16.36
N TYR A 39 -23.22 -0.18 -15.96
CA TYR A 39 -21.85 -0.56 -16.32
C TYR A 39 -21.77 -1.03 -17.78
N LEU A 40 -22.79 -1.74 -18.27
CA LEU A 40 -22.86 -2.23 -19.65
C LEU A 40 -23.10 -1.11 -20.66
N ASP A 41 -23.96 -0.14 -20.32
CA ASP A 41 -24.20 1.05 -21.13
C ASP A 41 -22.92 1.87 -21.32
N ARG A 42 -21.96 1.75 -20.40
CA ARG A 42 -20.62 2.39 -20.43
C ARG A 42 -19.49 1.38 -20.64
N LYS A 43 -19.78 0.20 -21.19
CA LYS A 43 -18.82 -0.91 -21.28
C LYS A 43 -17.47 -0.49 -21.89
N ASP A 44 -17.47 0.26 -22.99
CA ASP A 44 -16.24 0.67 -23.66
C ASP A 44 -15.37 1.60 -22.80
N GLU A 45 -16.00 2.47 -22.00
CA GLU A 45 -15.31 3.28 -20.98
C GLU A 45 -14.64 2.39 -19.94
N TYR A 46 -15.35 1.41 -19.39
CA TYR A 46 -14.81 0.48 -18.39
C TYR A 46 -13.68 -0.39 -18.95
N ILE A 47 -13.79 -0.85 -20.21
CA ILE A 47 -12.71 -1.57 -20.90
C ILE A 47 -11.47 -0.68 -21.01
N GLN A 48 -11.64 0.57 -21.43
CA GLN A 48 -10.51 1.49 -21.57
C GLN A 48 -9.87 1.78 -20.21
N ARG A 49 -10.67 2.06 -19.18
CA ARG A 49 -10.17 2.28 -17.81
C ARG A 49 -9.39 1.08 -17.29
N ILE A 50 -9.84 -0.15 -17.54
CA ILE A 50 -9.09 -1.35 -17.14
C ILE A 50 -7.75 -1.46 -17.90
N LYS A 51 -7.70 -1.14 -19.19
CA LYS A 51 -6.43 -1.09 -19.94
C LYS A 51 -5.48 -0.02 -19.39
N ASP A 52 -6.00 1.15 -19.03
CA ASP A 52 -5.20 2.21 -18.43
C ASP A 52 -4.64 1.78 -17.06
N LEU A 53 -5.41 1.01 -16.29
CA LEU A 53 -4.95 0.39 -15.04
C LEU A 53 -3.84 -0.64 -15.28
N GLU A 54 -3.92 -1.45 -16.33
CA GLU A 54 -2.85 -2.40 -16.69
C GLU A 54 -1.53 -1.67 -16.97
N GLU A 55 -1.55 -0.55 -17.70
CA GLU A 55 -0.36 0.27 -17.93
C GLU A 55 0.15 0.95 -16.65
N LEU A 56 -0.76 1.40 -15.78
CA LEU A 56 -0.41 1.96 -14.48
C LEU A 56 0.27 0.92 -13.58
N ILE A 57 -0.21 -0.32 -13.58
CA ILE A 57 0.39 -1.43 -12.84
C ILE A 57 1.80 -1.73 -13.34
N LYS A 58 2.03 -1.77 -14.66
CA LYS A 58 3.39 -1.92 -15.21
C LYS A 58 4.33 -0.83 -14.72
N SER A 59 3.84 0.42 -14.64
CA SER A 59 4.61 1.55 -14.13
C SER A 59 4.95 1.39 -12.65
N VAL A 60 3.98 0.92 -11.84
CA VAL A 60 4.17 0.59 -10.43
C VAL A 60 5.20 -0.53 -10.26
N HIS A 61 5.08 -1.65 -10.99
CA HIS A 61 6.05 -2.75 -10.97
C HIS A 61 7.45 -2.30 -11.36
N SER A 62 7.58 -1.47 -12.40
CA SER A 62 8.86 -0.89 -12.81
C SER A 62 9.47 -0.04 -11.68
N GLY A 63 8.64 0.76 -11.00
CA GLY A 63 9.01 1.51 -9.81
C GLY A 63 9.57 0.64 -8.69
N TYR A 64 8.87 -0.43 -8.33
CA TYR A 64 9.33 -1.38 -7.31
C TYR A 64 10.62 -2.12 -7.72
N ALA A 65 10.73 -2.53 -8.99
CA ALA A 65 11.94 -3.16 -9.51
C ALA A 65 13.14 -2.21 -9.41
N ARG A 66 12.94 -0.92 -9.74
CA ARG A 66 13.96 0.12 -9.58
C ARG A 66 14.34 0.34 -8.12
N LEU A 67 13.37 0.38 -7.19
CA LEU A 67 13.64 0.49 -5.75
C LEU A 67 14.53 -0.66 -5.28
N ASN A 68 14.18 -1.89 -5.66
CA ASN A 68 14.94 -3.08 -5.27
C ASN A 68 16.36 -3.09 -5.86
N PHE A 69 16.51 -2.66 -7.12
CA PHE A 69 17.82 -2.56 -7.78
C PHE A 69 18.72 -1.51 -7.13
N GLU A 70 18.23 -0.29 -6.94
CA GLU A 70 19.02 0.85 -6.43
C GLU A 70 19.42 0.66 -4.96
N LEU A 71 18.47 0.23 -4.13
CA LEU A 71 18.68 0.12 -2.68
C LEU A 71 19.35 -1.21 -2.30
N GLY A 72 19.05 -2.28 -3.06
CA GLY A 72 19.50 -3.62 -2.76
C GLY A 72 18.75 -4.31 -1.63
N GLU A 73 18.85 -5.64 -1.62
CA GLU A 73 18.03 -6.50 -0.76
C GLU A 73 18.17 -6.21 0.74
N ASP A 74 19.39 -5.94 1.23
CA ASP A 74 19.64 -5.70 2.65
C ASP A 74 18.94 -4.42 3.16
N VAL A 75 18.94 -3.38 2.33
CA VAL A 75 18.28 -2.10 2.65
C VAL A 75 16.77 -2.25 2.57
N ILE A 76 16.25 -2.93 1.54
CA ILE A 76 14.83 -3.23 1.41
C ILE A 76 14.34 -4.04 2.62
N LYS A 77 15.12 -5.02 3.09
CA LYS A 77 14.80 -5.80 4.30
C LYS A 77 14.71 -4.91 5.54
N GLU A 78 15.65 -3.98 5.73
CA GLU A 78 15.61 -3.06 6.87
C GLU A 78 14.43 -2.09 6.80
N LEU A 79 14.13 -1.55 5.61
CA LEU A 79 12.96 -0.69 5.40
C LEU A 79 11.65 -1.45 5.65
N ASN A 80 11.55 -2.71 5.23
CA ASN A 80 10.43 -3.60 5.55
C ASN A 80 10.33 -3.88 7.06
N ARG A 81 11.46 -4.08 7.75
CA ARG A 81 11.50 -4.25 9.21
C ARG A 81 10.95 -3.01 9.91
N ARG A 82 11.38 -1.82 9.48
CA ARG A 82 10.88 -0.53 9.99
C ARG A 82 9.40 -0.33 9.70
N TYR A 83 8.91 -0.74 8.53
CA TYR A 83 7.48 -0.76 8.21
C TYR A 83 6.69 -1.61 9.20
N LYS A 84 7.10 -2.86 9.42
CA LYS A 84 6.45 -3.77 10.38
C LYS A 84 6.48 -3.25 11.80
N ALA A 85 7.55 -2.55 12.19
CA ALA A 85 7.70 -1.93 13.50
C ALA A 85 7.03 -0.55 13.61
N GLN A 86 6.41 -0.03 12.53
CA GLN A 86 5.85 1.32 12.47
C GLN A 86 6.85 2.42 12.87
N LYS A 87 8.11 2.29 12.41
CA LYS A 87 9.22 3.22 12.71
C LYS A 87 9.63 4.03 11.47
N PRO A 88 8.85 5.04 11.06
CA PRO A 88 9.17 5.86 9.88
C PRO A 88 10.25 6.90 10.13
N ASN A 89 10.53 7.25 11.38
CA ASN A 89 11.57 8.22 11.69
C ASN A 89 12.95 7.57 11.67
N ILE A 90 13.92 8.27 11.09
CA ILE A 90 15.33 7.92 11.18
C ILE A 90 15.91 8.74 12.32
N LEU A 91 16.36 8.00 13.33
CA LEU A 91 16.86 8.53 14.58
C LEU A 91 18.36 8.22 14.67
N VAL A 92 19.12 9.15 15.26
CA VAL A 92 20.53 8.95 15.59
C VAL A 92 20.78 9.30 17.04
N LYS A 93 21.66 8.54 17.69
CA LYS A 93 22.23 8.85 18.99
C LYS A 93 23.44 9.76 18.79
N THR A 94 23.52 10.83 19.56
CA THR A 94 24.64 11.79 19.54
C THR A 94 25.57 11.54 20.72
N PHE A 95 26.86 11.76 20.51
CA PHE A 95 27.89 11.55 21.52
C PHE A 95 28.89 12.70 21.55
N ARG A 96 29.39 13.00 22.75
CA ARG A 96 30.65 13.75 22.94
C ARG A 96 31.82 12.80 23.09
N VAL A 97 32.98 13.20 22.58
CA VAL A 97 34.24 12.48 22.79
C VAL A 97 34.95 13.12 23.98
N GLU A 98 35.21 12.33 25.02
CA GLU A 98 36.14 12.69 26.08
C GLU A 98 37.37 11.80 25.97
N LEU A 99 38.55 12.38 26.21
CA LEU A 99 39.80 11.63 26.28
C LEU A 99 39.98 11.15 27.71
N GLU A 100 40.17 9.84 27.89
CA GLU A 100 40.55 9.28 29.18
C GLU A 100 42.06 9.51 29.44
N GLU A 101 42.52 9.25 30.67
CA GLU A 101 43.90 9.47 31.09
C GLU A 101 44.93 8.68 30.25
N ASP A 102 44.48 7.61 29.58
CA ASP A 102 45.27 6.74 28.70
C ASP A 102 45.17 7.10 27.19
N ASP A 103 44.72 8.33 26.85
CA ASP A 103 44.45 8.79 25.48
C ASP A 103 43.37 7.98 24.71
N GLU A 104 42.56 7.18 25.40
CA GLU A 104 41.44 6.45 24.80
C GLU A 104 40.21 7.37 24.61
N GLU A 105 39.61 7.33 23.41
CA GLU A 105 38.37 8.06 23.12
C GLU A 105 37.17 7.37 23.77
N ARG A 106 36.58 8.01 24.79
CA ARG A 106 35.30 7.62 25.36
C ARG A 106 34.14 8.41 24.76
N LEU A 107 33.13 7.68 24.30
CA LEU A 107 31.88 8.27 23.80
C LEU A 107 30.85 8.42 24.93
N ILE A 108 30.48 9.66 25.22
CA ILE A 108 29.43 10.00 26.18
C ILE A 108 28.15 10.31 25.44
N TYR A 109 27.14 9.45 25.61
CA TYR A 109 25.82 9.65 25.04
C TYR A 109 25.20 10.97 25.52
N GLN A 110 24.66 11.74 24.59
CA GLN A 110 23.98 13.00 24.90
C GLN A 110 22.48 12.89 24.73
N ALA A 111 22.02 12.58 23.52
CA ALA A 111 20.60 12.55 23.17
C ALA A 111 20.34 11.72 21.90
N THR A 112 19.05 11.47 21.64
CA THR A 112 18.59 10.87 20.37
C THR A 112 17.83 11.93 19.58
N HIS A 113 18.18 12.09 18.31
CA HIS A 113 17.61 13.09 17.42
C HIS A 113 17.01 12.47 16.16
N LYS A 114 15.89 13.02 15.70
CA LYS A 114 15.34 12.72 14.37
C LYS A 114 16.11 13.48 13.30
N ILE A 115 16.73 12.75 12.38
CA ILE A 115 17.45 13.31 11.22
C ILE A 115 16.71 13.13 9.90
N GLY A 116 15.72 12.24 9.86
CA GLY A 116 14.97 11.95 8.65
C GLY A 116 13.62 11.31 8.94
N HIS A 117 12.83 11.19 7.88
CA HIS A 117 11.55 10.51 7.87
C HIS A 117 11.44 9.76 6.55
N ILE A 118 11.06 8.50 6.60
CA ILE A 118 10.80 7.68 5.41
C ILE A 118 9.30 7.76 5.16
N PRO A 119 8.85 8.57 4.19
CA PRO A 119 7.46 8.59 3.83
C PRO A 119 7.07 7.24 3.21
N HIS A 120 5.83 6.80 3.43
CA HIS A 120 5.22 5.64 2.76
C HIS A 120 6.02 4.32 2.88
N LEU A 121 6.35 3.93 4.11
CA LEU A 121 7.04 2.67 4.41
C LEU A 121 6.34 1.41 3.85
N SER A 122 5.05 1.49 3.53
CA SER A 122 4.28 0.44 2.85
C SER A 122 4.87 0.04 1.50
N LEU A 123 5.62 0.93 0.83
CA LEU A 123 6.35 0.64 -0.41
C LEU A 123 7.40 -0.48 -0.28
N PHE A 124 7.71 -0.92 0.94
CA PHE A 124 8.70 -1.98 1.14
C PHE A 124 8.06 -3.32 1.54
N ASP A 125 6.72 -3.43 1.57
CA ASP A 125 6.03 -4.70 1.78
C ASP A 125 5.84 -5.47 0.47
N LYS A 126 6.47 -6.64 0.36
CA LYS A 126 6.37 -7.52 -0.82
C LYS A 126 4.94 -7.98 -1.11
N ARG A 127 4.06 -7.97 -0.11
CA ARG A 127 2.64 -8.35 -0.29
C ARG A 127 1.89 -7.39 -1.22
N GLU A 128 2.37 -6.16 -1.34
CA GLU A 128 1.73 -5.13 -2.16
C GLU A 128 1.95 -5.31 -3.66
N LEU A 129 2.91 -6.16 -4.08
CA LEU A 129 3.31 -6.31 -5.49
C LEU A 129 2.30 -7.08 -6.34
N ASP A 130 1.68 -8.13 -5.79
CA ASP A 130 0.81 -9.05 -6.55
C ASP A 130 -0.69 -8.69 -6.45
N ILE A 131 -1.05 -7.81 -5.51
CA ILE A 131 -2.45 -7.42 -5.27
C ILE A 131 -3.07 -6.74 -6.50
N PRO A 132 -2.37 -5.80 -7.17
CA PRO A 132 -2.93 -5.10 -8.32
C PRO A 132 -3.30 -6.01 -9.50
N ASP A 133 -2.42 -6.94 -9.87
CA ASP A 133 -2.66 -7.86 -11.01
C ASP A 133 -3.89 -8.72 -10.78
N ARG A 134 -4.04 -9.24 -9.56
CA ARG A 134 -5.23 -10.02 -9.18
C ARG A 134 -6.49 -9.19 -9.26
N LYS A 135 -6.42 -7.93 -8.83
CA LYS A 135 -7.57 -7.03 -8.84
C LYS A 135 -8.03 -6.69 -10.26
N VAL A 136 -7.10 -6.40 -11.17
CA VAL A 136 -7.43 -6.18 -12.59
C VAL A 136 -8.02 -7.42 -13.23
N LYS A 137 -7.48 -8.61 -12.94
CA LYS A 137 -8.06 -9.87 -13.41
C LYS A 137 -9.52 -10.02 -12.97
N TRP A 138 -9.83 -9.75 -11.70
CA TRP A 138 -11.20 -9.82 -11.19
C TRP A 138 -12.13 -8.76 -11.78
N LEU A 139 -11.62 -7.56 -12.10
CA LEU A 139 -12.39 -6.52 -12.79
C LEU A 139 -12.76 -6.96 -14.22
N ASN A 140 -11.79 -7.53 -14.96
CA ASN A 140 -12.01 -8.10 -16.28
C ASN A 140 -13.04 -9.26 -16.24
N GLU A 141 -12.91 -10.16 -15.27
CA GLU A 141 -13.87 -11.25 -15.05
C GLU A 141 -15.28 -10.72 -14.74
N ALA A 142 -15.39 -9.72 -13.85
CA ALA A 142 -16.67 -9.12 -13.49
C ALA A 142 -17.35 -8.41 -14.68
N LEU A 143 -16.59 -7.73 -15.53
CA LEU A 143 -17.13 -7.09 -16.74
C LEU A 143 -17.61 -8.14 -17.75
N ARG A 144 -16.88 -9.25 -17.90
CA ARG A 144 -17.29 -10.38 -18.73
C ARG A 144 -18.56 -11.04 -18.21
N ASP A 145 -18.65 -11.24 -16.90
CA ASP A 145 -19.82 -11.81 -16.24
C ASP A 145 -21.04 -10.89 -16.32
N ALA A 146 -20.85 -9.57 -16.31
CA ALA A 146 -21.90 -8.60 -16.56
C ALA A 146 -22.49 -8.76 -17.97
N VAL A 147 -21.64 -8.82 -18.99
CA VAL A 147 -22.07 -9.02 -20.39
C VAL A 147 -22.83 -10.34 -20.51
N LYS A 148 -22.24 -11.42 -19.99
CA LYS A 148 -22.86 -12.75 -20.03
C LYS A 148 -24.21 -12.79 -19.33
N LEU A 149 -24.35 -12.15 -18.17
CA LEU A 149 -25.63 -12.09 -17.46
C LEU A 149 -26.69 -11.37 -18.29
N PHE A 150 -26.33 -10.29 -18.97
CA PHE A 150 -27.26 -9.52 -19.78
C PHE A 150 -27.66 -10.24 -21.07
N ASP A 151 -26.70 -10.89 -21.76
CA ASP A 151 -26.98 -11.75 -22.92
C ASP A 151 -27.97 -12.86 -22.54
N GLN A 152 -27.76 -13.52 -21.39
CA GLN A 152 -28.68 -14.55 -20.89
C GLN A 152 -30.09 -14.00 -20.62
N ILE A 153 -30.22 -12.78 -20.12
CA ILE A 153 -31.52 -12.14 -19.88
C ILE A 153 -32.20 -11.79 -21.21
N ILE A 154 -31.45 -11.27 -22.20
CA ILE A 154 -31.96 -10.98 -23.54
C ILE A 154 -32.45 -12.25 -24.24
N ASP A 155 -31.72 -13.36 -24.09
CA ASP A 155 -32.05 -14.67 -24.66
C ASP A 155 -33.25 -15.34 -23.95
N GLY A 156 -33.85 -14.68 -22.96
CA GLY A 156 -35.05 -15.15 -22.25
C GLY A 156 -34.76 -16.19 -21.17
N GLN A 157 -33.51 -16.30 -20.69
CA GLN A 157 -33.18 -17.22 -19.61
C GLN A 157 -33.83 -16.77 -18.29
N GLU A 158 -34.58 -17.67 -17.66
CA GLU A 158 -35.18 -17.41 -16.36
C GLU A 158 -34.16 -17.57 -15.22
N PHE A 159 -34.15 -16.61 -14.30
CA PHE A 159 -33.32 -16.63 -13.11
C PHE A 159 -34.16 -16.62 -11.85
N SER A 160 -33.80 -17.48 -10.89
CA SER A 160 -34.37 -17.33 -9.55
C SER A 160 -33.88 -16.01 -8.92
N PRO A 161 -34.69 -15.36 -8.05
CA PRO A 161 -34.27 -14.12 -7.39
C PRO A 161 -32.99 -14.26 -6.55
N ALA A 162 -32.71 -15.46 -6.03
CA ALA A 162 -31.50 -15.75 -5.28
C ALA A 162 -30.27 -15.82 -6.20
N GLU A 163 -30.41 -16.45 -7.36
CA GLU A 163 -29.34 -16.54 -8.35
C GLU A 163 -29.00 -15.17 -8.92
N LEU A 164 -30.00 -14.37 -9.31
CA LEU A 164 -29.80 -13.03 -9.84
C LEU A 164 -29.05 -12.14 -8.84
N ARG A 165 -29.42 -12.21 -7.55
CA ARG A 165 -28.71 -11.48 -6.48
C ARG A 165 -27.27 -11.95 -6.30
N ARG A 166 -27.02 -13.24 -6.37
CA ARG A 166 -25.66 -13.79 -6.26
C ARG A 166 -24.78 -13.30 -7.40
N LYS A 167 -25.26 -13.38 -8.64
CA LYS A 167 -24.52 -12.95 -9.84
C LYS A 167 -24.27 -11.44 -9.83
N THR A 168 -25.31 -10.64 -9.69
CA THR A 168 -25.19 -9.16 -9.63
C THR A 168 -24.32 -8.72 -8.46
N GLY A 169 -24.44 -9.36 -7.29
CA GLY A 169 -23.60 -9.08 -6.13
C GLY A 169 -22.12 -9.35 -6.38
N ALA A 170 -21.77 -10.45 -7.05
CA ALA A 170 -20.38 -10.78 -7.38
C ALA A 170 -19.77 -9.78 -8.37
N ILE A 171 -20.53 -9.38 -9.41
CA ILE A 171 -20.13 -8.37 -10.40
C ILE A 171 -19.87 -7.03 -9.70
N LEU A 172 -20.86 -6.54 -8.95
CA LEU A 172 -20.79 -5.24 -8.29
C LEU A 172 -19.69 -5.18 -7.22
N ALA A 173 -19.41 -6.29 -6.52
CA ALA A 173 -18.32 -6.35 -5.55
C ALA A 173 -16.94 -6.02 -6.16
N GLN A 174 -16.76 -6.24 -7.46
CA GLN A 174 -15.54 -5.84 -8.16
C GLN A 174 -15.69 -4.45 -8.78
N LEU A 175 -16.74 -4.23 -9.60
CA LEU A 175 -16.87 -2.99 -10.38
C LEU A 175 -17.04 -1.74 -9.49
N ASP A 176 -17.74 -1.85 -8.36
CA ASP A 176 -17.94 -0.73 -7.42
C ASP A 176 -16.63 -0.27 -6.75
N SER A 177 -15.59 -1.09 -6.81
CA SER A 177 -14.29 -0.76 -6.23
C SER A 177 -13.30 -0.15 -7.23
N LEU A 178 -13.69 0.02 -8.50
CA LEU A 178 -12.80 0.48 -9.56
C LEU A 178 -12.19 1.86 -9.26
N ASP A 179 -13.02 2.85 -8.93
CA ASP A 179 -12.57 4.22 -8.66
C ASP A 179 -11.57 4.27 -7.49
N ARG A 180 -11.85 3.50 -6.44
CA ARG A 180 -10.96 3.39 -5.29
C ARG A 180 -9.64 2.75 -5.71
N PHE A 181 -9.68 1.64 -6.44
CA PHE A 181 -8.49 0.93 -6.88
C PHE A 181 -7.61 1.79 -7.81
N GLU A 182 -8.22 2.55 -8.71
CA GLU A 182 -7.51 3.50 -9.57
C GLU A 182 -6.79 4.58 -8.75
N ASN A 183 -7.47 5.15 -7.74
CA ASN A 183 -6.87 6.15 -6.86
C ASN A 183 -5.74 5.55 -6.01
N ASP A 184 -5.93 4.34 -5.48
CA ASP A 184 -4.92 3.62 -4.71
C ASP A 184 -3.64 3.41 -5.56
N LEU A 185 -3.77 2.98 -6.82
CA LEU A 185 -2.63 2.80 -7.73
C LEU A 185 -1.92 4.11 -8.09
N LYS A 186 -2.68 5.17 -8.38
CA LYS A 186 -2.11 6.50 -8.66
C LYS A 186 -1.35 7.03 -7.45
N GLN A 187 -1.90 6.80 -6.25
CA GLN A 187 -1.25 7.16 -5.01
C GLN A 187 0.04 6.36 -4.82
N THR A 188 0.03 5.03 -5.01
CA THR A 188 1.25 4.21 -4.93
C THR A 188 2.33 4.69 -5.91
N LEU A 189 1.97 5.00 -7.16
CA LEU A 189 2.94 5.53 -8.13
C LEU A 189 3.55 6.85 -7.67
N LYS A 190 2.72 7.78 -7.18
CA LYS A 190 3.17 9.05 -6.62
C LYS A 190 4.08 8.86 -5.41
N GLU A 191 3.81 7.87 -4.56
CA GLU A 191 4.66 7.54 -3.41
C GLU A 191 6.03 7.03 -3.85
N ILE A 192 6.09 6.19 -4.89
CA ILE A 192 7.34 5.75 -5.51
C ILE A 192 8.12 6.94 -6.08
N GLU A 193 7.45 7.83 -6.82
CA GLU A 193 8.06 9.04 -7.38
C GLU A 193 8.59 9.97 -6.29
N ASN A 194 7.81 10.18 -5.22
CA ASN A 194 8.23 10.96 -4.06
C ASN A 194 9.48 10.37 -3.39
N PHE A 195 9.57 9.05 -3.30
CA PHE A 195 10.78 8.40 -2.79
C PHE A 195 12.00 8.74 -3.64
N PHE A 196 11.89 8.64 -4.97
CA PHE A 196 12.98 8.94 -5.91
C PHE A 196 13.32 10.42 -6.08
N THR A 197 12.53 11.32 -5.49
CA THR A 197 12.79 12.77 -5.51
C THR A 197 13.18 13.31 -4.13
N THR A 198 13.06 12.49 -3.07
CA THR A 198 13.45 12.85 -1.72
C THR A 198 14.93 12.57 -1.51
N ASP A 199 15.66 13.55 -0.96
CA ASP A 199 17.08 13.42 -0.67
C ASP A 199 17.36 12.26 0.30
N PRO A 200 18.09 11.21 -0.12
CA PRO A 200 18.24 10.00 0.68
C PRO A 200 19.36 10.10 1.72
N ILE A 201 19.96 11.28 1.96
CA ILE A 201 21.09 11.44 2.89
C ILE A 201 20.83 10.86 4.28
N SER A 202 19.60 10.97 4.80
CA SER A 202 19.27 10.38 6.10
C SER A 202 19.29 8.84 6.08
N LEU A 203 19.10 8.20 4.92
CA LEU A 203 19.18 6.74 4.78
C LEU A 203 20.59 6.20 5.04
N CYS A 204 21.63 7.04 4.99
CA CYS A 204 22.98 6.66 5.38
C CYS A 204 23.07 6.19 6.84
N TYR A 205 22.09 6.52 7.69
CA TYR A 205 22.03 6.14 9.10
C TYR A 205 20.80 5.29 9.43
N LEU A 206 20.40 4.40 8.50
CA LEU A 206 19.38 3.37 8.81
C LEU A 206 19.88 2.36 9.86
N THR A 207 21.17 2.03 9.81
CA THR A 207 21.89 1.12 10.71
C THR A 207 23.34 1.59 10.88
N ASP A 208 24.06 1.02 11.85
CA ASP A 208 25.52 1.23 11.99
C ASP A 208 26.34 0.22 11.15
N GLY A 209 25.68 -0.61 10.35
CA GLY A 209 26.35 -1.61 9.52
C GLY A 209 27.12 -0.98 8.36
N HIS A 210 28.45 -1.03 8.40
CA HIS A 210 29.35 -0.43 7.39
C HIS A 210 28.92 -0.72 5.94
N ARG A 211 28.55 -1.96 5.62
CA ARG A 211 28.09 -2.36 4.27
C ARG A 211 26.83 -1.61 3.84
N MET A 212 25.84 -1.47 4.73
CA MET A 212 24.59 -0.76 4.43
C MET A 212 24.82 0.74 4.33
N GLN A 213 25.59 1.32 5.25
CA GLN A 213 25.94 2.74 5.21
C GLN A 213 26.67 3.09 3.91
N SER A 214 27.67 2.27 3.52
CA SER A 214 28.40 2.45 2.25
C SER A 214 27.47 2.41 1.05
N ARG A 215 26.53 1.46 1.01
CA ARG A 215 25.56 1.34 -0.08
C ARG A 215 24.61 2.55 -0.16
N MET A 216 24.13 3.04 0.98
CA MET A 216 23.26 4.23 1.02
C MET A 216 24.02 5.51 0.69
N ALA A 217 25.30 5.58 1.05
CA ALA A 217 26.19 6.64 0.62
C ALA A 217 26.38 6.64 -0.90
N GLU A 218 26.67 5.49 -1.50
CA GLU A 218 26.79 5.37 -2.96
C GLU A 218 25.49 5.76 -3.68
N TYR A 219 24.35 5.30 -3.18
CA TYR A 219 23.04 5.69 -3.71
C TYR A 219 22.81 7.22 -3.60
N THR A 220 23.10 7.81 -2.43
CA THR A 220 22.96 9.25 -2.20
C THR A 220 23.90 10.07 -3.07
N MET A 221 25.13 9.60 -3.25
CA MET A 221 26.10 10.24 -4.13
C MET A 221 25.62 10.24 -5.58
N ARG A 222 25.14 9.09 -6.09
CA ARG A 222 24.53 9.02 -7.43
C ARG A 222 23.33 9.97 -7.55
N PHE A 223 22.45 9.98 -6.55
CA PHE A 223 21.29 10.89 -6.50
C PHE A 223 21.70 12.36 -6.60
N ARG A 224 22.79 12.75 -5.93
CA ARG A 224 23.30 14.13 -5.91
C ARG A 224 24.27 14.47 -7.04
N GLY A 225 24.55 13.53 -7.96
CA GLY A 225 25.53 13.73 -9.04
C GLY A 225 26.98 13.84 -8.53
N ILE A 226 27.30 13.22 -7.40
CA ILE A 226 28.64 13.21 -6.79
C ILE A 226 29.40 11.97 -7.28
N SER A 227 30.54 12.18 -7.95
CA SER A 227 31.39 11.09 -8.47
C SER A 227 32.88 11.23 -8.16
N ASP A 228 33.28 12.30 -7.47
CA ASP A 228 34.67 12.71 -7.25
C ASP A 228 35.30 12.16 -5.95
N LYS A 229 34.52 11.43 -5.14
CA LYS A 229 34.96 10.88 -3.84
C LYS A 229 34.45 9.48 -3.61
N THR A 230 35.05 8.79 -2.63
CA THR A 230 34.60 7.46 -2.20
C THR A 230 33.43 7.55 -1.22
N SER A 231 32.68 6.46 -1.07
CA SER A 231 31.57 6.36 -0.11
C SER A 231 32.01 6.62 1.33
N ALA A 232 33.21 6.17 1.73
CA ALA A 232 33.76 6.45 3.06
C ALA A 232 34.01 7.94 3.31
N VAL A 233 34.61 8.65 2.34
CA VAL A 233 34.84 10.10 2.43
C VAL A 233 33.51 10.84 2.47
N PHE A 234 32.54 10.43 1.66
CA PHE A 234 31.21 11.01 1.67
C PHE A 234 30.49 10.78 3.01
N LEU A 235 30.50 9.56 3.55
CA LEU A 235 29.90 9.26 4.87
C LEU A 235 30.49 10.13 5.97
N ARG A 236 31.81 10.35 5.96
CA ARG A 236 32.45 11.26 6.92
C ARG A 236 31.94 12.69 6.78
N GLN A 237 31.71 13.18 5.57
CA GLN A 237 31.11 14.50 5.34
C GLN A 237 29.66 14.57 5.82
N VAL A 238 28.88 13.51 5.61
CA VAL A 238 27.51 13.41 6.13
C VAL A 238 27.51 13.41 7.66
N GLU A 239 28.43 12.69 8.29
CA GLU A 239 28.57 12.69 9.75
C GLU A 239 28.89 14.09 10.27
N ILE A 240 29.89 14.77 9.68
CA ILE A 240 30.26 16.14 10.04
C ILE A 240 29.06 17.08 9.88
N HIS A 241 28.29 16.94 8.80
CA HIS A 241 27.07 17.74 8.58
C HIS A 241 26.07 17.58 9.73
N PHE A 242 25.74 16.34 10.12
CA PHE A 242 24.81 16.09 11.22
C PHE A 242 25.40 16.47 12.58
N CYS A 243 26.66 16.17 12.85
CA CYS A 243 27.36 16.55 14.07
C CYS A 243 27.38 18.08 14.27
N THR A 244 27.66 18.83 13.20
CA THR A 244 27.60 20.30 13.22
C THR A 244 26.19 20.79 13.54
N LYS A 245 25.18 20.21 12.88
CA LYS A 245 23.77 20.56 13.09
C LYS A 245 23.27 20.23 14.50
N LEU A 246 23.72 19.12 15.07
CA LEU A 246 23.27 18.59 16.37
C LEU A 246 24.19 18.98 17.53
N ARG A 247 25.31 19.67 17.26
CA ARG A 247 26.32 20.11 18.24
C ARG A 247 26.90 18.94 19.07
N CYS A 248 27.34 17.90 18.37
CA CYS A 248 27.99 16.71 18.94
C CYS A 248 29.24 16.32 18.12
N ASP A 249 30.00 15.32 18.60
CA ASP A 249 31.26 14.89 17.98
C ASP A 249 31.13 13.63 17.12
N ARG A 250 30.18 12.76 17.49
CA ARG A 250 29.85 11.52 16.77
C ARG A 250 28.34 11.29 16.75
N ILE A 251 27.89 10.60 15.70
CA ILE A 251 26.52 10.08 15.62
C ILE A 251 26.53 8.59 15.28
N ARG A 252 25.53 7.87 15.81
CA ARG A 252 25.25 6.46 15.50
C ARG A 252 23.78 6.26 15.21
N ALA A 253 23.43 5.35 14.32
CA ALA A 253 22.05 5.01 14.04
C ALA A 253 21.36 4.50 15.31
N ASP A 254 20.14 4.95 15.57
CA ASP A 254 19.28 4.31 16.57
C ASP A 254 18.49 3.20 15.88
N GLU A 255 18.99 1.98 16.03
CA GLU A 255 18.46 0.83 15.31
C GLU A 255 17.09 0.40 15.88
N ALA A 256 16.19 0.01 14.97
CA ALA A 256 14.87 -0.47 15.32
C ALA A 256 14.94 -1.82 16.06
N GLY A 257 15.17 -1.80 17.38
CA GLY A 257 15.28 -3.02 18.20
C GLY A 257 16.38 -2.98 19.24
N SER A 258 17.15 -1.90 19.35
CA SER A 258 18.09 -1.68 20.45
C SER A 258 17.31 -1.32 21.73
N TYR A 259 16.79 -2.34 22.42
CA TYR A 259 16.41 -2.20 23.82
C TYR A 259 17.70 -2.11 24.63
N TRP A 260 17.83 -1.05 25.42
CA TRP A 260 18.61 -1.05 26.65
C TRP A 260 17.63 -1.29 27.79
#